data_AF-A0A939LVE6-F1
#
_entry.id   AF-A0A939LVE6-F1
#
_cell.length_a   1.000
_cell.length_b   1.000
_cell.length_c   1.000
_cell.angle_alpha   90.00
_cell.angle_beta   90.00
_cell.angle_gamma   90.00
#
_symmetry.space_group_name_H-M   'P 1'
#
loop_
_entity.id
_entity.type
_entity.pdbx_description
1 polymer ?
#
loop_
_entity_poly.entity_id
_entity_poly.type
_entity_poly.pdbx_seq_one_letter_code
_entity_poly.pdbx_strand_id
1 'polypeptide(L)'
;MIVEMRTYDINPGIPMAEFLKHYEKLGLPAQKRILEGFLGYFTTEFGTQNQVRHLWAFRDLNDRQERRSALAADPEWQACIAVVRPMIIRWDNTIMTPTSFSPIRELPVAPTEPLTAFTYGADGANR
;
A
#
# COMPACT_ATOMS: atom_id res chain seq x y z
N MET A 1 5.76 -13.15 7.12
CA MET A 1 5.10 -12.04 6.42
C MET A 1 6.13 -11.01 6.01
N ILE A 2 5.96 -10.39 4.86
CA ILE A 2 6.73 -9.24 4.37
C ILE A 2 5.76 -8.10 4.04
N VAL A 3 6.26 -6.87 4.05
CA VAL A 3 5.51 -5.67 3.63
C VAL A 3 6.22 -5.04 2.44
N GLU A 4 5.50 -4.88 1.33
CA GLU A 4 5.95 -4.09 0.18
C GLU A 4 5.43 -2.66 0.34
N MET A 5 6.33 -1.70 0.51
CA MET A 5 6.04 -0.28 0.29
C MET A 5 6.31 0.06 -1.17
N ARG A 6 5.37 0.77 -1.80
CA ARG A 6 5.53 1.30 -3.15
C ARG A 6 5.36 2.80 -3.12
N THR A 7 6.24 3.50 -3.82
CA THR A 7 6.30 4.96 -3.85
C THR A 7 6.16 5.41 -5.29
N TYR A 8 5.15 6.22 -5.61
CA TYR A 8 4.95 6.78 -6.94
C TYR A 8 5.00 8.30 -6.89
N ASP A 9 5.84 8.88 -7.74
CA ASP A 9 5.88 10.31 -8.02
C ASP A 9 4.90 10.58 -9.16
N ILE A 10 3.87 11.36 -8.86
CA ILE A 10 2.83 11.75 -9.80
C ILE A 10 3.31 13.01 -10.53
N ASN A 11 3.00 13.11 -11.82
CA ASN A 11 3.30 14.28 -12.63
C ASN A 11 2.70 15.54 -11.96
N PRO A 12 3.50 16.58 -11.63
CA PRO A 12 3.00 17.80 -11.02
C PRO A 12 1.97 18.57 -11.86
N GLY A 13 1.92 18.33 -13.18
CA GLY A 13 0.91 18.88 -14.07
C GLY A 13 -0.47 18.20 -13.96
N ILE A 14 -0.59 17.13 -13.16
CA ILE A 14 -1.83 16.39 -12.96
C ILE A 14 -2.28 16.58 -11.51
N PRO A 15 -3.53 17.01 -11.26
CA PRO A 15 -4.05 17.11 -9.91
C PRO A 15 -4.00 15.75 -9.18
N MET A 16 -3.43 15.71 -7.97
CA MET A 16 -3.38 14.48 -7.17
C MET A 16 -4.76 13.85 -6.98
N ALA A 17 -5.80 14.67 -6.79
CA ALA A 17 -7.18 14.21 -6.66
C ALA A 17 -7.69 13.45 -7.91
N GLU A 18 -7.23 13.83 -9.10
CA GLU A 18 -7.57 13.14 -10.36
C GLU A 18 -6.95 11.74 -10.38
N PHE A 19 -5.64 11.64 -10.09
CA PHE A 19 -4.95 10.36 -9.97
C PHE A 19 -5.64 9.44 -8.95
N LEU A 20 -5.93 9.96 -7.74
CA LEU A 20 -6.57 9.19 -6.68
C LEU A 20 -7.96 8.71 -7.09
N LYS A 21 -8.77 9.55 -7.74
CA LYS A 21 -10.09 9.19 -8.24
C LYS A 21 -10.03 8.04 -9.25
N HIS A 22 -9.08 8.09 -10.18
CA HIS A 22 -8.90 7.00 -11.16
C HIS A 22 -8.44 5.72 -10.49
N TYR A 23 -7.47 5.81 -9.58
CA TYR A 23 -6.95 4.66 -8.86
C TYR A 23 -8.02 4.01 -7.95
N GLU A 24 -8.75 4.80 -7.15
CA GLU A 24 -9.80 4.30 -6.25
C GLU A 24 -10.91 3.59 -7.02
N LYS A 25 -11.34 4.18 -8.14
CA LYS A 25 -12.43 3.62 -8.94
C LYS A 25 -12.03 2.39 -9.75
N LEU A 26 -10.84 2.39 -10.35
CA LEU A 26 -10.44 1.38 -11.34
C LEU A 26 -9.43 0.37 -10.79
N GLY A 27 -8.48 0.81 -9.97
CA GLY A 27 -7.33 -0.01 -9.54
C GLY A 27 -7.53 -0.70 -8.21
N LEU A 28 -8.03 0.03 -7.20
CA LEU A 28 -8.15 -0.46 -5.84
C LEU A 28 -9.02 -1.73 -5.72
N PRO A 29 -10.17 -1.88 -6.43
CA PRO A 29 -10.99 -3.08 -6.34
C PRO A 29 -10.22 -4.35 -6.77
N ALA A 30 -9.54 -4.31 -7.92
CA ALA A 30 -8.74 -5.42 -8.43
C ALA A 30 -7.58 -5.74 -7.48
N GLN A 31 -6.87 -4.73 -6.98
CA GLN A 31 -5.78 -4.94 -6.04
C GLN A 31 -6.24 -5.54 -4.72
N LYS A 32 -7.33 -5.03 -4.11
CA LYS A 32 -7.84 -5.59 -2.85
C LYS A 32 -8.29 -7.04 -3.02
N ARG A 33 -8.91 -7.38 -4.16
CA ARG A 33 -9.37 -8.74 -4.48
C ARG A 33 -8.22 -9.71 -4.73
N ILE A 34 -7.15 -9.28 -5.38
CA ILE A 34 -6.09 -10.19 -5.87
C ILE A 34 -4.86 -10.19 -4.96
N LEU A 35 -4.37 -9.02 -4.55
CA LEU A 35 -3.21 -8.94 -3.68
C LEU A 35 -3.58 -9.28 -2.24
N GLU A 36 -4.80 -8.92 -1.82
CA GLU A 36 -5.22 -8.90 -0.41
C GLU A 36 -4.21 -8.09 0.44
N GLY A 37 -4.30 -8.13 1.77
CA GLY A 37 -3.26 -7.52 2.63
C GLY A 37 -3.05 -6.00 2.44
N PHE A 38 -4.09 -5.27 2.06
CA PHE A 38 -4.05 -3.81 1.95
C PHE A 38 -3.86 -3.17 3.33
N LEU A 39 -2.68 -2.56 3.57
CA LEU A 39 -2.36 -1.93 4.86
C LEU A 39 -2.65 -0.43 4.87
N GLY A 40 -2.50 0.23 3.73
CA GLY A 40 -2.78 1.65 3.63
C GLY A 40 -2.30 2.28 2.33
N TYR A 41 -2.81 3.48 2.07
CA TYR A 41 -2.50 4.31 0.92
C TYR A 41 -2.50 5.76 1.36
N PHE A 42 -1.43 6.49 1.07
CA PHE A 42 -1.14 7.79 1.64
C PHE A 42 -0.67 8.76 0.55
N THR A 43 -1.06 10.02 0.68
CA THR A 43 -0.43 11.14 -0.02
C THR A 43 0.61 11.79 0.90
N THR A 44 1.66 12.35 0.32
CA THR A 44 2.66 13.11 1.09
C THR A 44 2.15 14.53 1.38
N GLU A 45 2.05 14.90 2.66
CA GLU A 45 1.75 16.27 3.11
C GLU A 45 3.04 17.11 3.21
N PHE A 46 4.09 16.55 3.81
CA PHE A 46 5.41 17.18 3.95
C PHE A 46 6.52 16.24 3.46
N GLY A 47 7.48 16.77 2.69
CA GLY A 47 8.55 15.99 2.05
C GLY A 47 8.50 16.10 0.52
N THR A 48 8.74 14.99 -0.19
CA THR A 48 8.59 14.93 -1.65
C THR A 48 7.11 15.07 -2.01
N GLN A 49 6.73 16.24 -2.53
CA GLN A 49 5.36 16.55 -2.92
C GLN A 49 4.93 15.77 -4.16
N ASN A 50 3.61 15.70 -4.40
CA ASN A 50 2.99 14.94 -5.50
C ASN A 50 3.35 13.45 -5.47
N GLN A 51 3.56 12.89 -4.28
CA GLN A 51 3.95 11.50 -4.11
C GLN A 51 2.89 10.72 -3.34
N VAL A 52 2.60 9.50 -3.81
CA VAL A 52 1.79 8.53 -3.08
C VAL A 52 2.66 7.39 -2.56
N ARG A 53 2.33 6.90 -1.36
CA ARG A 53 2.95 5.73 -0.74
C ARG A 53 1.87 4.74 -0.36
N HIS A 54 2.07 3.48 -0.68
CA HIS A 54 1.09 2.46 -0.33
C HIS A 54 1.75 1.15 0.08
N LEU A 55 1.12 0.47 1.03
CA LEU A 55 1.69 -0.68 1.71
C LEU A 55 0.81 -1.92 1.54
N TRP A 56 1.44 -3.02 1.16
CA TRP A 56 0.81 -4.31 0.90
C TRP A 56 1.56 -5.41 1.66
N ALA A 57 0.83 -6.24 2.38
CA ALA A 57 1.38 -7.39 3.09
C ALA A 57 1.29 -8.66 2.23
N PHE A 58 2.32 -9.49 2.30
CA PHE A 58 2.39 -10.81 1.67
C PHE A 58 2.96 -11.83 2.65
N ARG A 59 2.65 -13.12 2.48
CA ARG A 59 3.22 -14.16 3.35
C ARG A 59 4.74 -14.21 3.22
N ASP A 60 5.23 -14.23 1.98
CA ASP A 60 6.63 -14.25 1.58
C ASP A 60 6.80 -13.71 0.14
N LEU A 61 8.01 -13.82 -0.42
CA LEU A 61 8.32 -13.34 -1.77
C LEU A 61 7.67 -14.16 -2.89
N ASN A 62 7.40 -15.46 -2.67
CA ASN A 62 6.75 -16.32 -3.66
C ASN A 62 5.26 -15.99 -3.74
N ASP A 63 4.59 -15.87 -2.58
CA ASP A 63 3.21 -15.41 -2.47
C ASP A 63 3.02 -14.03 -3.12
N ARG A 64 3.96 -13.11 -2.89
CA ARG A 64 4.00 -11.83 -3.60
C ARG A 64 4.09 -12.01 -5.11
N GLN A 65 5.02 -12.82 -5.60
CA GLN A 65 5.24 -13.00 -7.03
C GLN A 65 4.00 -13.58 -7.71
N GLU A 66 3.36 -14.57 -7.11
CA GLU A 66 2.13 -15.20 -7.60
C GLU A 66 1.00 -14.17 -7.72
N ARG A 67 0.68 -13.47 -6.62
CA ARG A 67 -0.42 -12.49 -6.60
C ARG A 67 -0.17 -11.31 -7.52
N ARG A 68 1.06 -10.82 -7.62
CA ARG A 68 1.41 -9.73 -8.56
C ARG A 68 1.34 -10.18 -10.02
N SER A 69 1.66 -11.44 -10.31
CA SER A 69 1.51 -12.01 -11.66
C SER A 69 0.04 -12.15 -12.03
N ALA A 70 -0.79 -12.63 -11.09
CA ALA A 70 -2.23 -12.69 -11.26
C ALA A 70 -2.84 -11.29 -11.50
N LEU A 71 -2.41 -10.28 -10.72
CA LEU A 71 -2.86 -8.91 -10.91
C LEU A 71 -2.45 -8.36 -12.29
N ALA A 72 -1.23 -8.64 -12.76
CA ALA A 72 -0.78 -8.19 -14.08
C ALA A 72 -1.59 -8.80 -15.25
N ALA A 73 -2.15 -9.99 -15.06
CA ALA A 73 -3.01 -10.66 -16.02
C ALA A 73 -4.49 -10.22 -15.97
N ASP A 74 -4.89 -9.49 -14.93
CA ASP A 74 -6.29 -9.09 -14.72
C ASP A 74 -6.71 -7.95 -15.68
N PRO A 75 -7.80 -8.10 -16.45
CA PRO A 75 -8.24 -7.08 -17.40
C PRO A 75 -8.67 -5.76 -16.76
N GLU A 76 -9.28 -5.78 -15.57
CA GLU A 76 -9.68 -4.55 -14.86
C GLU A 76 -8.43 -3.77 -14.44
N TRP A 77 -7.40 -4.49 -13.97
CA TRP A 77 -6.10 -3.90 -13.65
C TRP A 77 -5.40 -3.31 -14.88
N GLN A 78 -5.42 -4.01 -16.02
CA GLN A 78 -4.85 -3.50 -17.26
C GLN A 78 -5.54 -2.22 -17.73
N ALA A 79 -6.87 -2.16 -17.64
CA ALA A 79 -7.65 -0.95 -17.94
C ALA A 79 -7.29 0.21 -17.01
N CYS A 80 -7.09 -0.06 -15.71
CA CYS A 80 -6.59 0.94 -14.77
C CYS A 80 -5.21 1.45 -15.16
N ILE A 81 -4.25 0.56 -15.42
CA ILE A 81 -2.87 0.90 -15.77
C ILE A 81 -2.78 1.77 -17.02
N ALA A 82 -3.64 1.54 -18.02
CA ALA A 82 -3.70 2.39 -19.21
C ALA A 82 -4.02 3.87 -18.89
N VAL A 83 -4.77 4.11 -17.82
CA VAL A 83 -5.16 5.46 -17.36
C VAL A 83 -4.14 6.04 -16.38
N VAL A 84 -3.75 5.28 -15.35
CA VAL A 84 -2.95 5.84 -14.24
C VAL A 84 -1.45 5.86 -14.52
N ARG A 85 -0.92 4.93 -15.32
CA ARG A 85 0.53 4.82 -15.54
C ARG A 85 1.14 6.04 -16.26
N PRO A 86 0.48 6.66 -17.26
CA PRO A 86 0.95 7.92 -17.84
C PRO A 86 1.05 9.08 -16.84
N MET A 87 0.32 8.99 -15.71
CA MET A 87 0.34 10.02 -14.67
C MET A 87 1.54 9.90 -13.73
N ILE A 88 2.26 8.76 -13.75
CA ILE A 88 3.38 8.48 -12.85
C ILE A 88 4.69 8.74 -13.60
N ILE A 89 5.52 9.64 -13.05
CA ILE A 89 6.81 10.02 -13.66
C ILE A 89 7.99 9.21 -13.12
N ARG A 90 7.85 8.66 -11.91
CA ARG A 90 8.84 7.78 -11.27
C ARG A 90 8.15 6.86 -10.27
N TRP A 91 8.66 5.65 -10.14
CA TRP A 91 8.24 4.73 -9.09
C TRP A 91 9.41 3.93 -8.51
N ASP A 92 9.29 3.54 -7.25
CA ASP A 92 10.14 2.57 -6.57
C ASP A 92 9.32 1.69 -5.63
N ASN A 93 9.96 0.62 -5.15
CA ASN A 93 9.39 -0.24 -4.12
C ASN A 93 10.48 -0.77 -3.19
N THR A 94 10.10 -1.02 -1.94
CA THR A 94 10.96 -1.59 -0.90
C THR A 94 10.24 -2.76 -0.24
N ILE A 95 10.96 -3.87 -0.04
CA ILE A 95 10.49 -5.00 0.75
C ILE A 95 11.02 -4.86 2.17
N MET A 96 10.12 -4.97 3.14
CA MET A 96 10.40 -4.79 4.56
C MET A 96 9.96 -6.03 5.33
N THR A 97 10.73 -6.39 6.37
CA THR A 97 10.36 -7.42 7.33
C THR A 97 9.93 -6.74 8.63
N PRO A 98 8.74 -7.05 9.17
CA PRO A 98 8.33 -6.52 10.46
C PRO A 98 9.31 -6.89 11.57
N THR A 99 9.64 -5.95 12.44
CA THR A 99 10.38 -6.25 13.68
C THR A 99 9.50 -7.02 14.67
N SER A 100 10.12 -7.61 15.70
CA SER A 100 9.40 -8.36 16.74
C SER A 100 8.38 -7.52 17.51
N PHE A 101 8.51 -6.20 17.53
CA PHE A 101 7.61 -5.26 18.23
C PHE A 101 6.74 -4.43 17.27
N SER A 102 6.78 -4.71 15.97
CA SER A 102 5.85 -4.06 15.04
C SER A 102 4.42 -4.53 15.32
N PRO A 103 3.39 -3.66 15.30
CA PRO A 103 2.01 -4.13 15.37
C PRO A 103 1.59 -4.92 14.12
N ILE A 104 2.24 -4.70 12.97
CA ILE A 104 1.88 -5.31 11.69
C ILE A 104 2.81 -6.51 11.44
N ARG A 105 2.55 -7.62 12.15
CA ARG A 105 3.34 -8.88 12.03
C ARG A 105 2.59 -10.00 11.31
N GLU A 106 1.28 -10.04 11.49
CA GLU A 106 0.35 -11.00 10.90
C GLU A 106 -0.94 -10.25 10.53
N LEU A 107 -1.80 -10.87 9.72
CA LEU A 107 -3.09 -10.30 9.32
C LEU A 107 -4.25 -11.23 9.69
N PRO A 108 -5.42 -10.69 10.10
CA PRO A 108 -5.74 -9.26 10.22
C PRO A 108 -5.10 -8.60 11.45
N VAL A 109 -4.83 -7.28 11.40
CA VAL A 109 -4.43 -6.48 12.57
C VAL A 109 -5.68 -5.87 13.19
N ALA A 110 -6.04 -6.27 14.41
CA ALA A 110 -7.16 -5.69 15.13
C ALA A 110 -6.76 -4.43 15.93
N PRO A 111 -7.63 -3.39 16.06
CA PRO A 111 -7.34 -2.19 16.84
C PRO A 111 -7.06 -2.46 18.33
N THR A 112 -7.48 -3.61 18.85
CA THR A 112 -7.27 -4.04 20.24
C THR A 112 -5.96 -4.78 20.45
N GLU A 113 -5.22 -5.10 19.39
CA GLU A 113 -3.93 -5.76 19.53
C GLU A 113 -2.90 -4.84 20.20
N PRO A 114 -1.97 -5.40 21.01
CA PRO A 114 -0.90 -4.62 21.62
C PRO A 114 -0.04 -3.89 20.60
N LEU A 115 0.51 -2.74 21.00
CA LEU A 115 1.44 -1.91 20.20
C LEU A 115 0.83 -1.28 18.94
N THR A 116 -0.48 -1.39 18.73
CA THR A 116 -1.17 -0.57 17.74
C THR A 116 -1.28 0.87 18.24
N ALA A 117 -1.49 1.84 17.35
CA ALA A 117 -1.64 3.25 17.73
C ALA A 117 -2.81 3.48 18.71
N PHE A 118 -3.78 2.56 18.77
CA PHE A 118 -4.96 2.65 19.63
C PHE A 118 -4.78 2.05 21.01
N THR A 119 -3.79 1.16 21.20
CA THR A 119 -3.48 0.51 22.47
C THR A 119 -2.13 0.93 23.04
N TYR A 120 -1.35 1.74 22.30
CA TYR A 120 -0.05 2.24 22.74
C TYR A 120 -0.17 3.04 24.04
N GLY A 121 0.39 2.51 25.13
CA GLY A 121 0.36 3.14 26.46
C GLY A 121 -0.85 2.75 27.34
N ALA A 122 -1.73 1.85 26.90
CA ALA A 122 -2.87 1.40 27.70
C ALA A 122 -2.48 0.49 28.88
N ASP A 123 -1.30 -0.14 28.85
CA ASP A 123 -0.86 -1.10 29.88
C ASP A 123 -0.20 -0.47 31.12
N GLY A 124 -0.31 0.85 31.32
CA GLY A 124 0.13 1.52 32.56
C GLY A 124 1.63 1.50 32.87
N ALA A 125 2.46 0.88 32.02
CA ALA A 125 3.90 0.71 32.21
C ALA A 125 4.73 1.70 31.38
N ASN A 126 4.47 3.00 31.56
CA ASN A 126 5.44 4.11 31.44
C ASN A 126 4.69 5.44 31.36
N ARG A 127 4.55 6.08 32.52
CA ARG A 127 4.61 7.53 32.67
C ARG A 127 5.67 7.84 33.71
#